data_AF-A0A1B3WR79-F1
#
_entry.id   AF-A0A1B3WR79-F1
#
_cell.length_a   1.000
_cell.length_b   1.000
_cell.length_c   1.000
_cell.angle_alpha   90.00
_cell.angle_beta   90.00
_cell.angle_gamma   90.00
#
_symmetry.space_group_name_H-M   'P 1'
#
loop_
_entity.id
_entity.type
_entity.pdbx_description
1 polymer ?
#
loop_
_entity_poly.entity_id
_entity_poly.type
_entity_poly.pdbx_seq_one_letter_code
_entity_poly.pdbx_strand_id
1 'polypeptide(L)' 'MFRNSEKVILRKKETPHYDYTNCCFETEDDDDFRKYGISKEHRPNPIVQMGLFMDADGIPLSFSIFNGMKMNSSR' A
#
# COMPACT_ATOMS: atom_id res chain seq x y z
N MET A 1 11.18 8.69 9.86
CA MET A 1 9.76 8.51 10.19
C MET A 1 9.55 7.65 11.44
N PHE A 2 9.83 6.35 11.41
CA PHE A 2 9.64 5.45 12.57
C PHE A 2 10.34 5.90 13.87
N ARG A 3 11.67 6.08 13.86
CA ARG A 3 12.46 6.50 15.05
C ARG A 3 12.03 7.86 15.65
N ASN A 4 11.48 8.76 14.84
CA ASN A 4 11.01 10.05 15.32
C ASN A 4 9.65 9.92 16.02
N SER A 5 8.79 9.00 15.56
CA SER A 5 7.48 8.78 16.17
C SER A 5 7.55 8.14 17.56
N GLU A 6 8.59 7.35 17.85
CA GLU A 6 8.83 6.78 19.18
C GLU A 6 9.05 7.83 20.27
N LYS A 7 9.44 9.06 19.88
CA LYS A 7 9.63 10.18 20.81
C LYS A 7 8.32 10.88 21.18
N VAL A 8 7.25 10.64 20.42
CA VAL A 8 5.95 11.34 20.58
C VAL A 8 4.90 10.39 21.16
N ILE A 9 4.95 9.12 20.78
CA ILE A 9 3.98 8.09 21.18
C ILE A 9 4.68 6.77 21.51
N LEU A 10 4.20 6.09 22.54
CA LEU A 10 4.63 4.73 22.85
C LEU A 10 4.05 3.80 21.79
N ARG A 11 4.92 3.14 21.01
CA ARG A 11 4.54 2.26 19.90
C ARG A 11 4.34 0.82 20.39
N LYS A 12 3.19 0.20 20.09
CA LYS A 12 2.92 -1.23 20.38
C LYS A 12 3.45 -2.14 19.28
N LYS A 13 4.70 -2.59 19.42
CA LYS A 13 5.45 -3.34 18.39
C LYS A 13 5.20 -4.86 18.39
N GLU A 14 4.41 -5.36 19.34
CA GLU A 14 4.25 -6.80 19.60
C GLU A 14 3.39 -7.49 18.53
N THR A 15 2.44 -6.77 17.92
CA THR A 15 1.58 -7.29 16.85
C THR A 15 1.51 -6.29 15.70
N PRO A 16 2.52 -6.29 14.82
CA PRO A 16 2.49 -5.43 13.66
C PRO A 16 1.50 -5.97 12.61
N HIS A 17 0.77 -5.06 11.97
CA HIS A 17 -0.18 -5.35 10.90
C HIS A 17 0.38 -4.89 9.56
N TYR A 18 0.14 -5.68 8.52
CA TYR A 18 0.51 -5.33 7.15
C TYR A 18 -0.70 -5.48 6.24
N ASP A 19 -1.07 -4.38 5.57
CA ASP A 19 -2.20 -4.33 4.65
C ASP A 19 -1.77 -3.94 3.23
N TYR A 20 -2.49 -4.46 2.23
CA TYR A 20 -2.33 -4.09 0.83
C TYR A 20 -3.60 -3.36 0.34
N THR A 21 -3.46 -2.09 0.01
CA THR A 21 -4.55 -1.27 -0.52
C THR A 21 -4.32 -0.96 -2.00
N ASN A 22 -5.37 -1.06 -2.81
CA ASN A 22 -5.34 -0.58 -4.20
C ASN A 22 -5.78 0.89 -4.24
N CYS A 23 -4.88 1.78 -4.66
CA CYS A 23 -5.18 3.18 -4.88
C CYS A 23 -5.66 3.38 -6.33
N CYS A 24 -6.92 3.77 -6.48
CA CYS A 24 -7.48 4.17 -7.77
C CYS A 24 -7.29 5.67 -7.97
N PHE A 25 -6.92 6.09 -9.18
CA PHE A 25 -6.77 7.50 -9.53
C PHE A 25 -7.82 7.87 -10.58
N GLU A 26 -8.28 9.12 -10.55
CA GLU A 26 -9.10 9.73 -11.60
C GLU A 26 -8.22 10.13 -12.79
N THR A 27 -7.52 9.14 -13.34
CA THR A 27 -6.71 9.28 -14.54
C THR A 27 -7.14 8.19 -15.50
N GLU A 28 -7.25 8.54 -16.77
CA GLU A 28 -7.63 7.59 -17.81
C GLU A 28 -6.39 6.93 -18.42
N ASP A 29 -5.27 7.64 -18.45
CA ASP A 29 -4.00 7.18 -19.03
C ASP A 29 -3.12 6.43 -18.02
N ASP A 30 -2.52 5.32 -18.47
CA ASP A 30 -1.46 4.62 -17.76
C ASP A 30 -0.10 5.32 -17.92
N ASP A 31 0.80 5.08 -16.98
CA ASP A 31 2.20 5.49 -17.09
C ASP A 31 3.11 4.42 -16.48
N ASP A 32 4.41 4.68 -16.38
CA ASP A 32 5.37 3.73 -15.82
C ASP A 32 5.05 3.31 -14.38
N PHE A 33 4.27 4.10 -13.64
CA PHE A 33 3.90 3.91 -12.25
C PHE A 33 2.47 3.37 -12.06
N ARG A 34 1.51 3.89 -12.82
CA ARG A 34 0.08 3.55 -12.76
C ARG A 34 -0.20 2.57 -13.89
N LYS A 35 -0.45 1.29 -13.54
CA LYS A 35 -0.68 0.24 -14.53
C LYS A 35 -2.05 -0.40 -14.37
N TYR A 36 -2.65 -0.80 -15.48
CA TYR A 36 -3.88 -1.61 -15.46
C TYR A 36 -3.58 -2.98 -14.85
N GLY A 37 -4.44 -3.42 -13.94
CA GLY A 37 -4.37 -4.72 -13.30
C GLY A 37 -5.75 -5.34 -13.14
N ILE A 38 -5.82 -6.60 -12.70
CA ILE A 38 -7.09 -7.28 -12.44
C ILE A 38 -7.75 -6.65 -11.21
N SER A 39 -8.57 -5.62 -11.45
CA SER A 39 -9.42 -5.05 -10.41
C SER A 39 -10.60 -6.00 -10.15
N LYS A 40 -10.81 -6.40 -8.88
CA LYS A 40 -12.02 -7.15 -8.49
C LYS A 40 -13.31 -6.38 -8.80
N GLU A 41 -13.22 -5.06 -8.99
CA GLU A 41 -14.33 -4.17 -9.28
C GLU A 41 -14.49 -3.87 -10.78
N HIS A 42 -13.72 -4.52 -11.66
CA HIS A 42 -13.78 -4.34 -13.12
C HIS A 42 -13.65 -2.86 -13.57
N ARG A 43 -12.97 -2.03 -12.78
CA ARG A 43 -12.73 -0.63 -13.17
C ARG A 43 -11.63 -0.56 -14.23
N PRO A 44 -11.83 0.21 -15.32
CA PRO A 44 -10.86 0.32 -16.39
C PRO A 44 -9.70 1.27 -16.07
N ASN A 45 -9.65 1.89 -14.89
CA ASN A 45 -8.61 2.87 -14.53
C ASN A 45 -7.30 2.19 -14.09
N PRO A 46 -6.14 2.80 -14.37
CA PRO A 46 -4.87 2.26 -13.90
C PRO A 46 -4.78 2.40 -12.37
N ILE A 47 -4.24 1.38 -11.72
CA ILE A 47 -4.13 1.28 -10.26
C ILE A 47 -2.68 1.32 -9.82
N VAL A 48 -2.49 1.70 -8.57
CA VAL A 48 -1.22 1.55 -7.85
C VAL A 48 -1.50 0.74 -6.59
N GLN A 49 -0.58 -0.13 -6.20
CA GLN A 49 -0.70 -0.89 -4.97
C GLN A 49 0.16 -0.28 -3.88
N MET A 50 -0.39 -0.11 -2.68
CA MET A 50 0.31 0.39 -1.51
C MET A 50 0.33 -0.69 -0.42
N GLY A 51 1.53 -1.03 0.04
CA GLY A 51 1.74 -1.83 1.24
C GLY A 51 1.92 -0.92 2.45
N LEU A 52 1.12 -1.11 3.49
CA LEU A 52 1.15 -0.30 4.70
C LEU A 52 1.48 -1.17 5.92
N PHE A 53 2.58 -0.83 6.60
CA PHE A 53 3.02 -1.50 7.82
C PHE A 53 2.69 -0.64 9.04
N MET A 54 1.92 -1.17 9.98
CA MET A 54 1.36 -0.45 11.13
C MET A 54 1.62 -1.20 12.43
N ASP A 55 1.61 -0.47 13.55
CA ASP A 55 1.56 -1.09 14.88
C ASP A 55 0.14 -1.59 15.24
N ALA A 56 0.00 -2.19 16.43
CA ALA A 56 -1.28 -2.72 16.89
C ALA A 56 -2.37 -1.65 17.12
N ASP A 57 -1.99 -0.37 17.22
CA ASP A 57 -2.92 0.76 17.36
C ASP A 57 -3.28 1.38 15.99
N GLY A 58 -2.84 0.76 14.89
CA GLY A 58 -3.12 1.21 13.52
C GLY A 58 -2.26 2.39 13.08
N ILE A 59 -1.18 2.71 13.80
CA ILE A 59 -0.35 3.86 13.48
C ILE A 59 0.74 3.43 12.49
N PRO A 60 0.87 4.08 11.33
CA PRO A 60 1.82 3.69 10.30
C PRO A 60 3.28 3.82 10.76
N LEU A 61 4.05 2.77 10.43
CA LEU A 61 5.48 2.62 10.69
C LEU A 61 6.29 2.82 9.41
N SER A 62 5.84 2.21 8.33
CA SER A 62 6.43 2.30 7.00
C SER A 62 5.37 2.03 5.93
N PHE A 63 5.60 2.53 4.72
CA PHE A 63 4.80 2.19 3.55
C PHE A 63 5.70 1.96 2.34
N SER A 64 5.20 1.18 1.39
CA SER A 64 5.84 0.93 0.10
C SER A 64 4.78 1.04 -1.00
N ILE A 65 5.13 1.69 -2.10
CA ILE A 65 4.22 1.85 -3.24
C ILE A 65 4.79 1.05 -4.42
N PHE A 66 3.92 0.31 -5.10
CA PHE A 66 4.26 -0.59 -6.19
C PHE A 66 3.47 -0.26 -7.44
N ASN A 67 4.16 -0.32 -8.58
CA ASN A 67 3.57 0.02 -9.86
C ASN A 67 2.56 -1.05 -10.26
N GLY A 68 1.28 -0.68 -10.42
CA GLY A 68 0.22 -1.64 -10.72
C GLY A 68 -0.06 -2.63 -9.59
N MET A 69 -0.85 -3.66 -9.92
CA MET A 69 -1.07 -4.80 -9.05
C MET A 69 -0.01 -5.87 -9.35
N LYS A 70 0.91 -6.11 -8.40
CA LYS A 70 1.80 -7.28 -8.47
C LYS A 70 1.02 -8.53 -8.09
N MET A 71 0.50 -9.23 -9.09
CA MET A 71 0.12 -10.62 -8.91
C MET A 71 1.41 -11.44 -8.95
N ASN A 72 1.87 -11.92 -7.80
CA ASN A 72 2.98 -12.87 -7.75
C ASN A 72 2.51 -14.16 -8.43
N SER A 73 2.76 -14.31 -9.73
CA SER A 73 2.71 -15.62 -10.36
C SER A 73 3.90 -16.42 -9.86
N SER A 74 3.75 -17.03 -8.68
CA SER A 74 4.63 -18.13 -8.28
C SER A 74 4.42 -19.25 -9.31
N ARG A 75 5.35 -19.36 -10.26
CA ARG A 75 5.72 -20.64 -10.85
C ARG A 75 6.87 -21.19 -10.04
#